data_AF-A0A538FQG5-F1
#
_entry.id   AF-A0A538FQG5-F1
#
_cell.length_a   1.000
_cell.length_b   1.000
_cell.length_c   1.000
_cell.angle_alpha   90.00
_cell.angle_beta   90.00
_cell.angle_gamma   90.00
#
_symmetry.space_group_name_H-M   'P 1'
#
loop_
_entity.id
_entity.type
_entity.pdbx_description
1 polymer ?
#
loop_
_entity_poly.entity_id
_entity_poly.type
_entity_poly.pdbx_seq_one_letter_code
_entity_poly.pdbx_strand_id
1 'polypeptide(L)'
;MWIDGEDAAAAWYQDRGYEVLVRNWRCREGELDLIVREGRRYVFCEVKARTSTAFGAPVETVTRTKQARIRRLAARWLQQEAPARAREIRFDVASVLDGTVEIVEGAF
;
A
#
# COMPACT_ATOMS: atom_id res chain seq x y z
N MET A 1 -3.40 -19.49 -12.37
CA MET A 1 -2.23 -19.22 -11.51
C MET A 1 -2.59 -17.99 -10.71
N TRP A 2 -2.83 -18.11 -9.41
CA TRP A 2 -3.18 -16.96 -8.58
C TRP A 2 -1.94 -16.08 -8.48
N ILE A 3 -1.98 -14.88 -9.06
CA ILE A 3 -0.98 -13.85 -8.79
C ILE A 3 -1.33 -13.29 -7.42
N ASP A 4 -0.34 -13.25 -6.52
CA ASP A 4 -0.51 -12.58 -5.23
C ASP A 4 -0.87 -11.11 -5.49
N GLY A 5 -1.90 -10.59 -4.81
CA GLY A 5 -2.32 -9.21 -4.97
C GLY A 5 -1.18 -8.23 -4.71
N GLU A 6 -0.28 -8.55 -3.77
CA GLU A 6 0.90 -7.74 -3.50
C GLU A 6 1.91 -7.75 -4.65
N ASP A 7 2.05 -8.87 -5.37
CA ASP A 7 2.95 -8.97 -6.54
C ASP A 7 2.45 -8.05 -7.65
N ALA A 8 1.15 -8.11 -7.94
CA ALA A 8 0.53 -7.29 -8.96
C ALA A 8 0.65 -5.80 -8.62
N ALA A 9 0.35 -5.42 -7.36
CA ALA A 9 0.47 -4.05 -6.90
C ALA A 9 1.93 -3.55 -6.95
N ALA A 10 2.89 -4.37 -6.51
CA ALA A 10 4.31 -4.04 -6.58
C ALA A 10 4.77 -3.80 -8.02
N ALA A 11 4.41 -4.69 -8.96
CA ALA A 11 4.73 -4.54 -10.37
C ALA A 11 4.13 -3.24 -10.95
N TRP A 12 2.88 -2.91 -10.61
CA TRP A 12 2.23 -1.66 -11.04
C TRP A 12 3.01 -0.40 -10.66
N TYR A 13 3.58 -0.38 -9.44
CA TYR A 13 4.42 0.72 -8.95
C TYR A 13 5.80 0.73 -9.62
N GLN A 14 6.43 -0.43 -9.80
CA GLN A 14 7.73 -0.55 -10.47
C GLN A 14 7.66 -0.05 -11.91
N ASP A 15 6.60 -0.39 -12.65
CA ASP A 15 6.36 0.09 -14.01
C ASP A 15 6.20 1.62 -14.10
N ARG A 16 5.94 2.27 -12.96
CA ARG A 16 5.81 3.74 -12.82
C ARG A 16 7.04 4.39 -12.20
N GLY A 17 8.15 3.65 -12.05
CA GLY A 17 9.43 4.18 -11.57
C GLY A 17 9.55 4.24 -10.04
N TYR A 18 8.63 3.62 -9.30
CA TYR A 18 8.77 3.47 -7.86
C TYR A 18 9.66 2.27 -7.52
N GLU A 19 10.48 2.46 -6.50
CA GLU A 19 11.25 1.39 -5.85
C GLU A 19 10.36 0.67 -4.83
N VAL A 20 10.30 -0.66 -4.89
CA VAL A 20 9.63 -1.46 -3.86
C VAL A 20 10.61 -1.65 -2.70
N LEU A 21 10.29 -1.08 -1.55
CA LEU A 21 11.15 -1.15 -0.37
C LEU A 21 10.83 -2.36 0.50
N VAL A 22 9.55 -2.58 0.76
CA VAL A 22 9.09 -3.68 1.61
C VAL A 22 7.73 -4.19 1.14
N ARG A 23 7.54 -5.49 1.26
CA ARG A 23 6.27 -6.20 1.06
C ARG A 23 5.95 -6.97 2.33
N ASN A 24 4.69 -6.96 2.74
CA ASN A 24 4.20 -7.63 3.94
C ASN A 24 5.03 -7.30 5.19
N TRP A 25 5.27 -6.01 5.45
CA TRP A 25 6.00 -5.57 6.64
C TRP A 25 5.19 -5.86 7.89
N ARG A 26 5.79 -6.47 8.91
CA ARG A 26 5.10 -6.90 10.14
C ARG A 26 5.85 -6.44 11.38
N CYS A 27 5.11 -6.00 12.38
CA CYS A 27 5.59 -5.82 13.74
C CYS A 27 4.52 -6.23 14.76
N ARG A 28 4.82 -6.13 16.06
CA ARG A 28 3.90 -6.49 17.14
C ARG A 28 2.55 -5.73 17.09
N GLU A 29 2.54 -4.54 16.49
CA GLU A 29 1.38 -3.64 16.48
C GLU A 29 0.50 -3.77 15.22
N GLY A 30 0.92 -4.56 14.24
CA GLY A 30 0.22 -4.79 12.99
C GLY A 30 1.16 -4.92 11.79
N GLU A 31 0.60 -4.73 10.61
CA GLU A 31 1.26 -4.94 9.33
C GLU A 31 0.99 -3.80 8.33
N LEU A 32 1.87 -3.68 7.34
CA LEU A 32 1.75 -2.82 6.17
C LEU A 32 1.99 -3.70 4.93
N ASP A 33 1.03 -3.74 4.01
CA ASP A 33 1.08 -4.68 2.88
C ASP A 33 2.19 -4.32 1.89
N LEU A 34 2.31 -3.05 1.52
CA LEU A 34 3.31 -2.61 0.53
C LEU A 34 3.84 -1.21 0.85
N ILE A 35 5.17 -1.07 0.81
CA ILE A 35 5.88 0.19 0.98
C ILE A 35 6.73 0.43 -0.26
N VAL A 36 6.45 1.52 -0.98
CA VAL A 36 7.19 1.92 -2.18
C VAL A 36 7.66 3.37 -2.09
N ARG A 37 8.65 3.72 -2.92
CA ARG A 37 9.25 5.06 -2.90
C ARG A 37 9.58 5.57 -4.29
N GLU A 38 9.31 6.85 -4.52
CA GLU A 38 9.83 7.62 -5.66
C GLU A 38 10.63 8.80 -5.11
N GLY A 39 11.96 8.76 -5.21
CA GLY A 39 12.84 9.78 -4.63
C GLY A 39 12.67 9.93 -3.11
N ARG A 40 11.99 10.99 -2.66
CA ARG A 40 11.68 11.25 -1.23
C ARG A 40 10.18 11.19 -0.89
N ARG A 41 9.36 10.72 -1.83
CA ARG A 41 7.95 10.37 -1.62
C ARG A 41 7.86 8.91 -1.19
N TYR A 42 7.25 8.65 -0.04
CA TYR A 42 6.95 7.30 0.43
C TYR A 42 5.45 7.03 0.29
N VAL A 43 5.11 5.87 -0.25
CA VAL A 43 3.73 5.43 -0.42
C VAL A 43 3.54 4.15 0.39
N PHE A 44 2.52 4.18 1.25
CA PHE A 44 2.07 3.04 2.02
C PHE A 44 0.77 2.56 1.37
N CYS A 45 0.84 1.45 0.66
CA CYS A 45 -0.27 0.93 -0.12
C CYS A 45 -0.89 -0.27 0.62
N GLU A 46 -2.16 -0.16 0.95
CA GLU A 46 -2.99 -1.27 1.42
C GLU A 46 -3.49 -2.06 0.20
N VAL A 47 -3.34 -3.37 0.19
CA VAL A 47 -3.68 -4.24 -0.94
C VAL A 47 -4.89 -5.10 -0.63
N LYS A 48 -5.91 -5.03 -1.48
CA LYS A 48 -7.15 -5.79 -1.33
C LYS A 48 -7.40 -6.68 -2.54
N ALA A 49 -7.33 -7.99 -2.31
CA ALA A 49 -7.81 -8.96 -3.27
C ALA A 49 -9.34 -8.88 -3.38
N ARG A 50 -9.85 -8.92 -4.62
CA ARG A 50 -11.27 -8.97 -4.96
C ARG A 50 -11.58 -10.31 -5.61
N THR A 51 -12.79 -10.82 -5.36
CA THR A 51 -13.31 -12.06 -5.96
C THR A 51 -14.47 -11.82 -6.93
N SER A 52 -14.92 -10.56 -7.09
CA SER A 52 -15.94 -10.18 -8.08
C SER A 52 -15.90 -8.68 -8.38
N THR A 53 -16.56 -8.29 -9.48
CA THR A 53 -16.77 -6.90 -9.91
C THR A 53 -17.98 -6.22 -9.24
N ALA A 54 -18.69 -6.90 -8.34
CA ALA A 54 -19.85 -6.33 -7.66
C ALA A 54 -19.42 -5.15 -6.78
N PHE A 55 -19.88 -3.95 -7.14
CA PHE A 55 -19.39 -2.67 -6.64
C PHE A 55 -19.60 -2.47 -5.13
N GLY A 56 -18.53 -2.02 -4.47
CA GLY A 56 -18.53 -1.22 -3.24
C GLY A 56 -17.29 -0.32 -3.30
N ALA A 57 -17.43 0.97 -3.02
CA ALA A 57 -16.36 1.94 -3.28
C ALA A 57 -15.04 1.52 -2.59
N PRO A 58 -13.89 1.51 -3.29
CA PRO A 58 -12.61 1.05 -2.74
C PRO A 58 -12.19 1.78 -1.46
N VAL A 59 -12.48 3.09 -1.38
CA VAL A 59 -12.17 3.96 -0.24
C VAL A 59 -13.06 3.69 0.96
N GLU A 60 -14.36 3.40 0.76
CA GLU A 60 -15.29 3.08 1.86
C GLU A 60 -14.85 1.82 2.64
N THR A 61 -13.98 1.00 2.05
CA THR A 61 -13.53 -0.25 2.62
C THR A 61 -12.35 -0.09 3.62
N VAL A 62 -11.65 1.06 3.70
CA VAL A 62 -10.63 1.28 4.76
C VAL A 62 -11.23 2.13 5.87
N THR A 63 -11.70 1.47 6.93
CA THR A 63 -12.31 2.14 8.09
C THR A 63 -11.36 3.16 8.73
N ARG A 64 -11.90 4.22 9.34
CA ARG A 64 -11.09 5.24 10.05
C ARG A 64 -10.12 4.63 11.08
N THR A 65 -10.54 3.58 11.77
CA THR A 65 -9.70 2.82 12.71
C THR A 65 -8.51 2.17 12.00
N LYS A 66 -8.73 1.56 10.83
CA LYS A 66 -7.66 0.96 10.02
C LYS A 66 -6.73 2.04 9.46
N GLN A 67 -7.25 3.16 8.98
CA GLN A 67 -6.44 4.30 8.52
C GLN A 67 -5.53 4.83 9.64
N ALA A 68 -6.07 5.05 10.84
CA ALA A 68 -5.28 5.51 11.99
C ALA A 68 -4.16 4.51 12.36
N ARG A 69 -4.45 3.21 12.31
CA ARG A 69 -3.46 2.15 12.52
C ARG A 69 -2.36 2.20 11.46
N ILE A 70 -2.71 2.29 10.18
CA ILE A 70 -1.75 2.36 9.07
C ILE A 70 -0.85 3.58 9.22
N ARG A 71 -1.39 4.78 9.51
CA ARG A 71 -0.58 5.99 9.73
C ARG A 71 0.42 5.82 10.87
N ARG A 72 0.02 5.17 11.98
CA ARG A 72 0.92 4.88 13.11
C ARG A 72 2.05 3.93 12.72
N LEU A 73 1.72 2.86 11.99
CA LEU A 73 2.70 1.88 11.52
C LEU A 73 3.67 2.50 10.50
N ALA A 74 3.16 3.31 9.58
CA ALA A 74 3.98 4.07 8.62
C ALA A 74 4.96 5.01 9.34
N ALA A 75 4.48 5.77 10.33
CA ALA A 75 5.34 6.64 11.13
C ALA A 75 6.42 5.86 11.89
N ARG A 76 6.12 4.65 12.36
CA ARG A 76 7.09 3.76 13.01
C ARG A 76 8.14 3.26 12.01
N TRP A 77 7.71 2.73 10.88
CA TRP A 77 8.62 2.24 9.84
C TRP A 77 9.54 3.35 9.32
N LEU A 78 9.01 4.55 9.08
CA LEU A 78 9.78 5.72 8.67
C LEU A 78 10.87 6.12 9.66
N GLN A 79 10.66 5.89 10.95
CA GLN A 79 11.64 6.20 11.99
C GLN A 79 12.72 5.13 12.14
N GLN A 80 12.38 3.87 11.86
CA GLN A 80 13.23 2.72 12.18
C GLN A 80 14.03 2.21 10.97
N GLU A 81 13.45 2.27 9.77
CA GLU A 81 13.92 1.49 8.62
C GLU A 81 14.04 2.31 7.34
N ALA A 82 13.44 3.52 7.26
CA ALA A 82 13.46 4.28 6.01
C ALA A 82 14.89 4.69 5.61
N PRO A 83 15.29 4.44 4.35
CA PRO A 83 16.65 4.72 3.88
C PRO A 83 16.95 6.23 3.78
N ALA A 84 15.92 7.08 3.77
CA ALA A 84 16.07 8.53 3.71
C ALA A 84 14.86 9.23 4.32
N ARG A 85 15.05 10.47 4.81
CA ARG A 85 13.94 11.29 5.33
C ARG A 85 12.88 11.56 4.26
N ALA A 86 11.63 11.21 4.58
CA ALA A 86 10.46 11.52 3.77
C ALA A 86 10.29 13.03 3.60
N ARG A 87 9.97 13.46 2.38
CA ARG A 87 9.46 14.81 2.06
C ARG A 87 7.96 14.79 1.78
N GLU A 88 7.45 13.67 1.31
CA GLU A 88 6.05 13.45 1.02
C GLU A 88 5.67 12.04 1.46
N ILE A 89 4.45 11.90 1.98
CA ILE A 89 3.88 10.61 2.41
C ILE A 89 2.50 10.52 1.77
N ARG A 90 2.21 9.39 1.12
CA ARG A 90 0.91 9.09 0.53
C ARG A 90 0.41 7.74 1.04
N PHE A 91 -0.89 7.62 1.22
CA PHE A 91 -1.54 6.37 1.59
C PHE A 91 -2.47 5.97 0.47
N ASP A 92 -2.17 4.84 -0.15
CA ASP A 92 -2.87 4.36 -1.35
C ASP A 92 -3.63 3.08 -1.02
N VAL A 93 -4.63 2.77 -1.84
CA VAL A 93 -5.35 1.50 -1.77
C VAL A 93 -5.33 0.83 -3.13
N ALA A 94 -4.77 -0.37 -3.20
CA ALA A 94 -4.83 -1.25 -4.36
C ALA A 94 -6.04 -2.17 -4.25
N SER A 95 -6.85 -2.24 -5.31
CA SER A 95 -7.80 -3.32 -5.54
C SER A 95 -7.26 -4.23 -6.63
N VAL A 96 -7.17 -5.53 -6.36
CA VAL A 96 -6.64 -6.51 -7.33
C VAL A 96 -7.71 -7.54 -7.65
N LEU A 97 -8.07 -7.65 -8.92
CA LEU A 97 -9.04 -8.62 -9.45
C LEU A 97 -8.43 -9.34 -10.65
N ASP A 98 -8.25 -10.66 -10.56
CA ASP A 98 -7.69 -11.49 -11.63
C ASP A 98 -6.40 -10.92 -12.25
N GLY A 99 -5.52 -10.37 -11.41
CA GLY A 99 -4.25 -9.73 -11.81
C GLY A 99 -4.38 -8.30 -12.32
N THR A 100 -5.59 -7.79 -12.53
CA THR A 100 -5.83 -6.38 -12.83
C THR A 100 -5.71 -5.55 -11.56
N VAL A 101 -4.92 -4.47 -11.60
CA VAL A 101 -4.67 -3.59 -10.46
C VAL A 101 -5.28 -2.22 -10.70
N GLU A 102 -6.12 -1.80 -9.77
CA GLU A 102 -6.60 -0.43 -9.67
C GLU A 102 -6.04 0.21 -8.39
N ILE A 103 -5.35 1.35 -8.52
CA ILE A 103 -4.82 2.11 -7.39
C ILE A 103 -5.68 3.36 -7.18
N VAL A 104 -6.17 3.55 -5.97
CA VAL A 104 -6.66 4.86 -5.50
C VAL A 104 -5.52 5.54 -4.75
N GLU A 105 -4.92 6.53 -5.39
CA GLU A 105 -3.85 7.33 -4.81
C GLU A 105 -4.38 8.32 -3.77
N GLY A 106 -3.68 8.51 -2.66
CA GLY A 106 -4.08 9.47 -1.62
C GLY A 106 -5.44 9.15 -1.00
N ALA A 107 -5.74 7.87 -0.87
CA ALA A 107 -7.03 7.36 -0.42
C ALA A 107 -7.42 7.83 1.00
N PHE A 108 -6.44 8.14 1.86
CA PHE A 108 -6.69 8.71 3.19
C PHE A 108 -5.53 9.50 3.79
#